data_AF-A0A699H9Q2-F1
#
_entry.id   AF-A0A699H9Q2-F1
#
_cell.length_a   1.000
_cell.length_b   1.000
_cell.length_c   1.000
_cell.angle_alpha   90.00
_cell.angle_beta   90.00
_cell.angle_gamma   90.00
#
_symmetry.space_group_name_H-M   'P 1'
#
loop_
_entity.id
_entity.type
_entity.pdbx_description
1 polymer ?
#
loop_
_entity_poly.entity_id
_entity_poly.type
_entity_poly.pdbx_seq_one_letter_code
_entity_poly.pdbx_strand_id
1 'polypeptide(L)'
;MNHQLVDSRGPIPGMTPAQALTTIQIMADHSQKWHDESSSRNIESGSNSKGISAIVNKLENLGRDIKKLKENVHAIRVGCQICGGVHLNKDCPLNEEVKSIEEAKYGKFE
;
A
#
# COMPACT_ATOMS: atom_id res chain seq x y z
N MET A 1 -43.19 15.51 29.60
CA MET A 1 -42.65 16.53 28.67
C MET A 1 -43.46 16.41 27.38
N ASN A 2 -44.21 17.44 27.01
CA ASN A 2 -45.11 17.42 25.85
C ASN A 2 -44.32 17.76 24.58
N HIS A 3 -44.17 16.79 23.68
CA HIS A 3 -43.67 17.03 22.32
C HIS A 3 -44.86 17.45 21.45
N GLN A 4 -45.16 18.75 21.41
CA GLN A 4 -46.11 19.27 20.43
C GLN A 4 -45.46 19.21 19.04
N LEU A 5 -45.99 18.30 18.23
CA LEU A 5 -45.70 18.18 16.81
C LEU A 5 -46.27 19.44 16.13
N VAL A 6 -45.39 20.30 15.64
CA VAL A 6 -45.79 21.55 14.96
C VAL A 6 -46.43 21.15 13.64
N ASP A 7 -47.76 21.11 13.60
CA ASP A 7 -48.53 20.84 12.39
C ASP A 7 -48.34 22.05 11.46
N SER A 8 -47.42 21.93 10.51
CA SER A 8 -47.10 22.95 9.51
C SER A 8 -48.18 23.01 8.42
N ARG A 9 -49.44 23.20 8.81
CA ARG A 9 -50.60 23.38 7.92
C ARG A 9 -50.90 24.83 7.57
N GLY A 10 -49.93 25.74 7.76
CA GLY A 10 -50.03 27.12 7.32
C GLY A 10 -49.25 27.34 6.02
N PRO A 11 -49.76 28.15 5.06
CA PRO A 11 -48.91 28.69 4.01
C PRO A 11 -47.68 29.34 4.63
N ILE A 12 -46.49 29.06 4.09
CA ILE A 12 -45.25 29.71 4.53
C ILE A 12 -45.52 31.24 4.50
N PRO A 13 -45.43 31.95 5.63
CA PRO A 13 -45.80 33.36 5.68
C PRO A 13 -45.05 34.15 4.62
N GLY A 14 -45.78 34.73 3.65
CA GLY A 14 -45.22 35.58 2.60
C GLY A 14 -45.09 34.94 1.21
N MET A 15 -45.43 33.66 1.02
CA MET A 15 -45.42 33.01 -0.30
C MET A 15 -46.73 32.28 -0.60
N THR A 16 -47.22 32.45 -1.82
CA THR A 16 -48.33 31.62 -2.35
C THR A 16 -47.85 30.18 -2.60
N PRO A 17 -48.75 29.19 -2.63
CA PRO A 17 -48.38 27.81 -2.93
C PRO A 17 -47.59 27.64 -4.24
N ALA A 18 -47.91 28.43 -5.28
CA ALA A 18 -47.19 28.42 -6.55
C ALA A 18 -45.74 28.90 -6.39
N GLN A 19 -45.51 29.97 -5.63
CA GLN A 19 -44.17 30.48 -5.36
C GLN A 19 -43.34 29.49 -4.53
N ALA A 20 -43.97 28.82 -3.56
CA ALA A 20 -43.31 27.77 -2.78
C ALA A 20 -42.86 26.61 -3.69
N LEU A 21 -43.74 26.14 -4.60
CA LEU A 21 -43.41 25.09 -5.56
C LEU A 21 -42.26 25.49 -6.50
N THR A 22 -42.30 26.70 -7.05
CA THR A 22 -41.21 27.21 -7.90
C THR A 22 -39.89 27.26 -7.14
N THR A 23 -39.91 27.71 -5.88
CA THR A 23 -38.70 27.79 -5.05
C THR A 23 -38.13 26.40 -4.77
N ILE A 24 -38.98 25.42 -4.46
CA ILE A 24 -38.57 24.01 -4.24
C ILE A 24 -37.92 23.44 -5.51
N GLN A 25 -38.50 23.68 -6.69
CA GLN A 25 -37.94 23.20 -7.95
C GLN A 25 -36.57 23.81 -8.23
N ILE A 26 -36.41 25.12 -8.04
CA ILE A 26 -35.12 25.81 -8.23
C ILE A 26 -34.05 25.22 -7.30
N MET A 27 -34.41 24.95 -6.04
CA MET A 27 -33.48 24.32 -5.08
C MET A 27 -33.09 22.90 -5.49
N ALA A 28 -34.04 22.12 -5.99
CA ALA A 28 -33.78 20.76 -6.50
C ALA A 28 -32.85 20.79 -7.72
N ASP A 29 -33.13 21.68 -8.69
CA ASP A 29 -32.32 21.84 -9.91
C ASP A 29 -30.89 22.31 -9.57
N HIS A 30 -30.75 23.25 -8.64
CA HIS A 30 -29.45 23.70 -8.15
C HIS A 30 -28.66 22.59 -7.45
N SER A 31 -29.32 21.79 -6.60
CA SER A 31 -28.68 20.65 -5.94
C SER A 31 -28.22 19.62 -6.96
N GLN A 32 -29.06 19.29 -7.95
CA GLN A 32 -28.72 18.35 -9.00
C GLN A 32 -27.53 18.84 -9.81
N LYS A 33 -27.55 20.11 -10.24
CA LYS A 33 -26.45 20.73 -10.97
C LYS A 33 -25.15 20.74 -10.17
N TRP A 34 -25.21 20.99 -8.87
CA TRP A 34 -24.03 20.91 -7.99
C TRP A 34 -23.45 19.50 -7.95
N HIS A 35 -24.30 18.47 -7.88
CA HIS A 35 -23.86 17.07 -7.93
C HIS A 35 -23.27 16.70 -9.30
N ASP A 36 -23.88 17.17 -10.38
CA ASP A 36 -23.44 16.86 -11.75
C ASP A 36 -22.14 17.62 -12.11
N GLU A 37 -22.00 18.89 -11.72
CA GLU A 37 -20.75 19.65 -11.87
C GLU A 37 -19.64 19.11 -10.95
N SER A 38 -19.99 18.70 -9.72
CA SER A 38 -19.06 17.99 -8.83
C SER A 38 -18.64 16.63 -9.39
N SER A 39 -19.52 15.96 -10.14
CA SER A 39 -19.24 14.71 -10.86
C SER A 39 -18.39 14.96 -12.12
N SER A 40 -18.57 16.10 -12.80
CA SER A 40 -17.76 16.52 -13.95
C SER A 40 -16.32 16.88 -13.61
N ARG A 41 -16.05 17.20 -12.33
CA ARG A 41 -14.73 17.00 -11.71
C ARG A 41 -14.48 15.50 -11.52
N ASN A 42 -14.57 14.76 -12.61
CA ASN A 42 -13.82 13.54 -12.77
C ASN A 42 -12.36 13.98 -12.64
N ILE A 43 -11.83 13.90 -11.42
CA ILE A 43 -10.42 13.56 -11.27
C ILE A 43 -10.29 12.34 -12.14
N GLU A 44 -9.67 12.49 -13.31
CA GLU A 44 -9.24 11.37 -14.11
C GLU A 44 -8.62 10.41 -13.10
N SER A 45 -9.33 9.34 -12.78
CA SER A 45 -8.76 8.17 -12.15
C SER A 45 -7.93 7.47 -13.23
N GLY A 46 -7.03 8.24 -13.85
CA GLY A 46 -6.00 7.80 -14.74
C GLY A 46 -5.20 6.83 -13.91
N SER A 47 -5.39 5.56 -14.22
CA SER A 47 -4.81 4.41 -13.54
C SER A 47 -3.35 4.70 -13.15
N ASN A 48 -3.15 5.15 -11.90
CA ASN A 48 -1.83 5.34 -11.28
C ASN A 48 -1.10 4.00 -11.08
N SER A 49 -1.60 2.91 -11.66
CA SER A 49 -1.04 1.56 -11.61
C SER A 49 0.44 1.53 -12.00
N LYS A 50 0.87 2.34 -12.98
CA LYS A 50 2.28 2.43 -13.35
C LYS A 50 3.13 3.05 -12.25
N GLY A 51 2.65 4.12 -11.61
CA GLY A 51 3.32 4.75 -10.47
C GLY A 51 3.37 3.82 -9.26
N ILE A 52 2.26 3.14 -8.96
CA ILE A 52 2.16 2.15 -7.90
C ILE A 52 3.12 0.97 -8.14
N SER A 53 3.16 0.43 -9.37
CA SER A 53 4.09 -0.64 -9.74
C SER A 53 5.55 -0.21 -9.60
N ALA A 54 5.90 1.01 -10.01
CA ALA A 54 7.25 1.53 -9.81
C ALA A 54 7.63 1.67 -8.33
N ILE A 55 6.69 2.07 -7.47
CA ILE A 55 6.88 2.15 -6.02
C ILE A 55 7.08 0.75 -5.43
N VAL A 56 6.23 -0.22 -5.78
CA VAL A 56 6.34 -1.62 -5.32
C VAL A 56 7.69 -2.21 -5.69
N ASN A 57 8.14 -2.05 -6.94
CA ASN A 57 9.44 -2.54 -7.39
C ASN A 57 10.62 -1.93 -6.60
N LYS A 58 10.53 -0.63 -6.26
CA LYS A 58 11.53 0.03 -5.42
C LYS A 58 11.54 -0.52 -3.99
N LEU A 59 10.38 -0.79 -3.41
CA LEU A 59 10.26 -1.39 -2.07
C LEU A 59 10.84 -2.81 -2.03
N GLU A 60 10.61 -3.62 -3.05
CA GLU A 60 11.21 -4.96 -3.14
C GLU A 60 12.74 -4.92 -3.25
N ASN A 61 13.27 -4.01 -4.07
CA ASN A 61 14.72 -3.81 -4.18
C ASN A 61 15.32 -3.39 -2.83
N LEU A 62 14.69 -2.45 -2.13
CA LEU A 62 15.12 -2.05 -0.78
C LEU A 62 15.10 -3.23 0.19
N GLY A 63 14.07 -4.09 0.14
CA GLY A 63 14.00 -5.30 0.95
C GLY A 63 15.18 -6.26 0.69
N ARG A 64 15.58 -6.41 -0.58
CA ARG A 64 16.76 -7.21 -0.97
C ARG A 64 18.06 -6.61 -0.43
N ASP A 65 18.23 -5.28 -0.53
CA ASP A 65 19.43 -4.59 -0.04
C ASP A 65 19.57 -4.67 1.48
N ILE A 66 18.47 -4.51 2.23
CA ILE A 66 18.46 -4.65 3.69
C ILE A 66 18.83 -6.09 4.10
N LYS A 67 18.32 -7.10 3.38
CA LYS A 67 18.70 -8.49 3.62
C LYS A 67 20.20 -8.72 3.41
N LYS A 68 20.76 -8.20 2.31
CA LYS A 68 22.19 -8.29 2.02
C LYS A 68 23.05 -7.57 3.06
N LEU A 69 22.62 -6.39 3.51
CA LEU A 69 23.29 -5.65 4.57
C LEU A 69 23.31 -6.45 5.88
N LYS A 70 22.18 -7.05 6.27
CA LYS A 70 22.09 -7.91 7.46
C LYS A 70 23.07 -9.08 7.38
N GLU A 71 23.13 -9.74 6.22
CA GLU A 71 24.08 -10.85 5.97
C GLU A 71 25.54 -10.38 6.10
N ASN A 72 25.89 -9.22 5.52
CA ASN A 72 27.24 -8.66 5.62
C ASN A 72 27.62 -8.28 7.06
N VAL A 73 26.71 -7.62 7.79
CA VAL A 73 26.94 -7.27 9.21
C VAL A 73 27.14 -8.53 10.04
N HIS A 74 26.38 -9.59 9.77
CA HIS A 74 26.58 -10.87 10.43
C HIS A 74 27.96 -11.44 10.10
N ALA A 75 28.34 -11.52 8.82
CA ALA A 75 29.65 -12.00 8.38
C ALA A 75 30.82 -11.22 9.02
N ILE A 76 30.72 -9.90 9.14
CA ILE A 76 31.72 -9.07 9.82
C ILE A 76 31.80 -9.37 11.31
N ARG A 77 30.65 -9.60 11.96
CA ARG A 77 30.59 -9.83 13.41
C ARG A 77 31.11 -11.20 13.81
N VAL A 78 30.73 -12.25 13.08
CA VAL A 78 31.04 -13.64 13.47
C VAL A 78 32.20 -14.22 12.68
N GLY A 79 32.47 -13.71 11.48
CA GLY A 79 33.45 -14.27 10.56
C GLY A 79 33.05 -15.64 10.00
N CYS A 80 33.85 -16.15 9.07
CA CYS A 80 33.73 -17.50 8.56
C CYS A 80 34.33 -18.48 9.57
N GLN A 81 33.59 -19.52 9.94
CA GLN A 81 34.06 -20.55 10.86
C GLN A 81 35.14 -21.46 10.23
N ILE A 82 35.18 -21.56 8.90
CA ILE A 82 36.11 -22.43 8.17
C ILE A 82 37.50 -21.79 8.10
N CYS A 83 37.59 -20.50 7.75
CA CYS A 83 38.87 -19.83 7.50
C CYS A 83 39.10 -18.55 8.33
N GLY A 84 38.14 -18.14 9.16
CA GLY A 84 38.21 -16.88 9.93
C GLY A 84 37.97 -15.61 9.10
N GLY A 85 37.66 -15.73 7.80
CA GLY A 85 37.50 -14.61 6.88
C GLY A 85 36.21 -13.79 7.08
N VAL A 86 36.16 -12.58 6.50
CA VAL A 86 35.01 -11.65 6.60
C VAL A 86 33.95 -11.96 5.54
N HIS A 87 33.43 -13.17 5.57
CA HIS A 87 32.36 -13.65 4.68
C HIS A 87 31.54 -14.75 5.37
N LEU A 88 30.39 -15.11 4.80
CA LEU A 88 29.60 -16.22 5.31
C LEU A 88 30.25 -17.57 4.95
N ASN A 89 29.97 -18.62 5.72
CA ASN A 89 30.50 -19.96 5.47
C ASN A 89 30.11 -20.51 4.09
N LYS A 90 28.91 -20.18 3.60
CA LYS A 90 28.43 -20.56 2.26
C LYS A 90 29.26 -19.96 1.13
N ASP A 91 29.93 -18.83 1.40
CA ASP A 91 30.74 -18.09 0.43
C ASP A 91 32.24 -18.39 0.60
N CYS A 92 32.60 -19.36 1.47
CA CYS A 92 33.99 -19.73 1.72
C CYS A 92 34.53 -20.63 0.60
N PRO A 93 35.63 -20.27 -0.08
CA PRO A 93 36.23 -21.10 -1.12
C PRO A 93 36.65 -22.49 -0.64
N LEU A 94 37.00 -22.61 0.65
CA LEU A 94 37.44 -23.87 1.24
C LEU A 94 36.28 -24.82 1.58
N ASN A 95 35.01 -24.39 1.47
CA ASN A 95 33.88 -25.25 1.81
C ASN A 95 33.73 -26.43 0.82
N GLU A 96 34.07 -26.25 -0.46
CA GLU A 96 34.04 -27.29 -1.48
C GLU A 96 35.20 -28.28 -1.31
N GLU A 97 36.38 -27.79 -0.93
CA GLU A 97 37.55 -28.64 -0.64
C GLU A 97 37.33 -29.50 0.60
N VAL A 98 36.77 -28.94 1.69
CA VAL A 98 36.46 -29.72 2.89
C VAL A 98 35.42 -30.80 2.59
N LYS A 99 34.38 -30.47 1.83
CA LYS A 99 33.31 -31.41 1.47
C LYS A 99 33.80 -32.56 0.59
N SER A 100 34.65 -32.26 -0.40
CA SER A 100 35.26 -33.29 -1.26
C SER A 100 36.26 -34.18 -0.50
N ILE A 101 37.00 -33.66 0.49
CA ILE A 101 37.86 -34.47 1.36
C ILE A 101 37.04 -35.40 2.27
N GLU A 102 35.92 -34.94 2.84
CA GLU A 102 35.02 -35.78 3.62
C GLU A 102 34.42 -36.91 2.78
N GLU A 103 33.85 -36.59 1.62
CA GLU A 103 33.29 -37.58 0.70
C GLU A 103 34.35 -38.61 0.26
N ALA A 104 35.59 -38.18 0.01
CA ALA A 104 36.69 -39.09 -0.37
C ALA A 104 37.16 -40.00 0.79
N LYS A 105 37.00 -39.56 2.05
CA LYS A 105 37.33 -40.36 3.24
C LYS A 105 36.24 -41.37 3.58
N TYR A 106 34.98 -41.01 3.40
CA TYR A 106 33.84 -41.86 3.78
C TYR A 106 33.26 -42.68 2.62
N GLY A 107 33.53 -42.34 1.36
CA GLY A 107 33.13 -43.11 0.16
C GLY A 107 34.09 -44.26 -0.20
N LYS A 108 35.16 -44.48 0.56
CA LYS A 108 36.15 -45.56 0.33
C LYS A 108 35.83 -46.89 1.02
N PHE A 109 34.62 -47.04 1.57
CA PHE A 109 34.17 -48.24 2.26
C PHE A 109 33.16 -49.08 1.46
N GLU A 110 33.10 -48.93 0.13
CA GLU A 110 32.39 -49.87 -0.78
C GLU A 110 33.34 -50.89 -1.40
#